data_AF-A0A1B6BDI5-F1
#
_entry.id   AF-A0A1B6BDI5-F1
#
_cell.length_a   1.000
_cell.length_b   1.000
_cell.length_c   1.000
_cell.angle_alpha   90.00
_cell.angle_beta   90.00
_cell.angle_gamma   90.00
#
_symmetry.space_group_name_H-M   'P 1'
#
loop_
_entity.id
_entity.type
_entity.pdbx_description
1 polymer ?
#
loop_
_entity_poly.entity_id
_entity_poly.type
_entity_poly.pdbx_seq_one_letter_code
_entity_poly.pdbx_strand_id
1 'polypeptide(L)'
;METHEVNILSVIQQNDMISQRDISDQTGLSLGMVNLLLKKFIKVGLIKTERLNGNRIKYMLTPSGFTTLSKKTLHFITRSYQAVLKIRGHIETLILERFQHDEIVYIFGQQDEIAAILIDVLSAHKYNYEWVKENPKTNNFVYWDDQTLKGIHLLEGVSLKVYD
;
A
#
# COMPACT_ATOMS: atom_id res chain seq x y z
N MET A 1 -12.66 -1.33 -1.83
CA MET A 1 -13.49 -1.26 -3.06
C MET A 1 -12.86 -0.40 -4.17
N GLU A 2 -12.24 0.74 -3.85
CA GLU A 2 -11.62 1.65 -4.84
C GLU A 2 -10.41 1.04 -5.58
N THR A 3 -9.58 0.27 -4.88
CA THR A 3 -8.38 -0.38 -5.45
C THR A 3 -8.70 -1.37 -6.56
N HIS A 4 -9.78 -2.15 -6.41
CA HIS A 4 -10.17 -3.14 -7.42
C HIS A 4 -10.60 -2.51 -8.74
N GLU A 5 -11.24 -1.35 -8.70
CA GLU A 5 -11.63 -0.63 -9.91
C GLU A 5 -10.41 -0.11 -10.67
N VAL A 6 -9.45 0.48 -9.95
CA VAL A 6 -8.19 0.95 -10.51
C VAL A 6 -7.41 -0.20 -11.13
N ASN A 7 -7.34 -1.34 -10.44
CA ASN A 7 -6.62 -2.53 -10.93
C ASN A 7 -7.20 -3.04 -12.26
N ILE A 8 -8.52 -3.23 -12.35
CA ILE A 8 -9.13 -3.70 -13.60
C ILE A 8 -8.97 -2.68 -14.73
N LEU A 9 -9.21 -1.39 -14.48
CA LEU A 9 -9.05 -0.36 -15.51
C LEU A 9 -7.60 -0.23 -15.98
N SER A 10 -6.62 -0.37 -15.08
CA SER A 10 -5.19 -0.38 -15.40
C SER A 10 -4.80 -1.59 -16.26
N VAL A 11 -5.28 -2.79 -15.91
CA VAL A 11 -5.03 -4.01 -16.70
C VAL A 11 -5.59 -3.86 -18.12
N ILE A 12 -6.78 -3.29 -18.27
CA ILE A 12 -7.40 -3.05 -19.58
C ILE A 12 -6.69 -1.95 -20.36
N GLN A 13 -6.15 -0.92 -19.68
CA GLN A 13 -5.30 0.09 -20.31
C GLN A 13 -4.07 -0.52 -20.97
N GLN A 14 -3.46 -1.51 -20.32
CA GLN A 14 -2.23 -2.17 -20.79
C GLN A 14 -2.51 -3.20 -21.88
N ASN A 15 -3.63 -3.90 -21.81
CA ASN A 15 -4.03 -4.91 -22.79
C ASN A 15 -5.54 -4.87 -23.02
N ASP A 16 -5.94 -4.31 -24.17
CA ASP A 16 -7.35 -4.19 -24.56
C ASP A 16 -7.96 -5.51 -25.09
N MET A 17 -7.14 -6.53 -25.31
CA MET A 17 -7.54 -7.87 -25.78
C MET A 17 -7.63 -8.91 -24.67
N ILE A 18 -7.55 -8.47 -23.41
CA ILE A 18 -7.49 -9.35 -22.25
C ILE A 18 -8.83 -10.06 -21.97
N SER A 19 -8.78 -11.35 -21.61
CA SER A 19 -9.99 -12.08 -21.21
C SER A 19 -10.38 -11.79 -19.76
N GLN A 20 -11.64 -12.05 -19.40
CA GLN A 20 -12.10 -11.90 -18.01
C GLN A 20 -11.34 -12.80 -17.03
N ARG A 21 -10.89 -13.98 -17.49
CA ARG A 21 -10.10 -14.91 -16.70
C ARG A 21 -8.71 -14.36 -16.45
N ASP A 22 -8.06 -13.82 -17.48
CA ASP A 22 -6.75 -13.20 -17.33
C ASP A 22 -6.82 -11.96 -16.41
N ILE A 23 -7.89 -11.16 -16.48
CA ILE A 23 -8.13 -10.08 -15.51
C ILE A 23 -8.26 -10.65 -14.09
N SER A 24 -9.01 -11.75 -13.91
CA SER A 24 -9.17 -12.43 -12.61
C SER A 24 -7.81 -12.84 -12.04
N ASP A 25 -6.98 -13.49 -12.86
CA ASP A 25 -5.67 -14.00 -12.47
C ASP A 25 -4.69 -12.86 -12.13
N GLN A 26 -4.67 -11.78 -12.93
CA GLN A 26 -3.78 -10.65 -12.67
C GLN A 26 -4.22 -9.78 -11.48
N THR A 27 -5.52 -9.69 -11.21
CA THR A 27 -6.04 -8.83 -10.13
C THR A 27 -6.28 -9.58 -8.82
N GLY A 28 -6.20 -10.91 -8.82
CA GLY A 28 -6.57 -11.76 -7.68
C GLY A 28 -8.07 -11.74 -7.35
N LEU A 29 -8.89 -11.10 -8.18
CA LEU A 29 -10.34 -11.04 -8.01
C LEU A 29 -10.99 -12.32 -8.51
N SER A 30 -12.16 -12.65 -7.97
CA SER A 30 -12.96 -13.73 -8.55
C SER A 30 -13.51 -13.35 -9.92
N LEU A 31 -13.70 -14.33 -10.81
CA LEU A 31 -14.27 -14.12 -12.14
C LEU A 31 -15.65 -13.45 -12.08
N GLY A 32 -16.44 -13.76 -11.06
CA GLY A 32 -17.74 -13.13 -10.81
C GLY A 32 -17.62 -11.63 -10.51
N MET A 33 -16.65 -11.25 -9.67
CA MET A 33 -16.38 -9.84 -9.35
C MET A 33 -15.86 -9.07 -10.58
N VAL A 34 -14.98 -9.69 -11.36
CA VAL A 34 -14.49 -9.12 -12.64
C VAL A 34 -15.65 -8.86 -13.58
N ASN A 35 -16.53 -9.84 -13.81
CA ASN A 35 -17.69 -9.68 -14.69
C ASN A 35 -18.64 -8.57 -14.21
N LEU A 36 -18.88 -8.50 -12.90
CA LEU A 36 -19.70 -7.44 -12.29
C LEU A 36 -19.10 -6.06 -12.56
N LEU A 37 -17.80 -5.88 -12.29
CA LEU A 37 -17.12 -4.60 -12.47
C LEU A 37 -17.04 -4.21 -13.96
N LEU A 38 -16.75 -5.14 -14.87
CA LEU A 38 -16.77 -4.88 -16.31
C LEU A 38 -18.15 -4.41 -16.78
N LYS A 39 -19.22 -5.08 -16.38
CA LYS A 39 -20.59 -4.67 -16.70
C LYS A 39 -20.91 -3.27 -16.14
N LYS A 40 -20.46 -2.98 -14.92
CA LYS A 40 -20.58 -1.65 -14.31
C LYS A 40 -19.85 -0.60 -15.16
N PHE A 41 -18.59 -0.82 -15.50
CA PHE A 41 -17.77 0.13 -16.28
C PHE A 41 -18.33 0.40 -17.67
N ILE A 42 -18.89 -0.62 -18.33
CA ILE A 42 -19.60 -0.44 -19.60
C ILE A 42 -20.85 0.41 -19.39
N LYS A 43 -21.67 0.09 -18.38
CA LYS A 43 -22.91 0.81 -18.08
C LYS A 43 -22.67 2.30 -17.77
N VAL A 44 -21.57 2.62 -17.09
CA VAL A 44 -21.21 4.01 -16.73
C VAL A 44 -20.30 4.69 -17.77
N GLY A 45 -19.99 4.03 -18.89
CA GLY A 45 -19.26 4.61 -20.01
C GLY A 45 -17.74 4.75 -19.82
N LEU A 46 -17.15 4.05 -18.85
CA LEU A 46 -15.69 4.04 -18.64
C LEU A 46 -14.97 3.09 -19.62
N ILE A 47 -15.66 2.03 -20.04
CA ILE A 47 -15.16 1.04 -20.99
C ILE A 47 -16.14 0.94 -22.16
N LYS A 48 -15.60 0.85 -23.37
CA LYS A 48 -16.33 0.42 -24.56
C LYS A 48 -15.90 -1.00 -24.91
N THR A 49 -16.84 -1.82 -25.39
CA THR A 49 -16.53 -3.15 -25.91
C THR A 49 -16.69 -3.20 -27.42
N GLU A 50 -15.84 -3.99 -28.06
CA GLU A 50 -15.94 -4.34 -29.47
C GLU A 50 -15.86 -5.87 -29.60
N ARG A 51 -16.80 -6.46 -30.35
CA ARG A 51 -16.74 -7.89 -30.67
C ARG A 51 -15.85 -8.08 -31.88
N LEU A 52 -14.88 -8.97 -31.74
CA LEU A 52 -14.02 -9.39 -32.83
C LEU A 52 -14.52 -10.72 -33.39
N ASN A 53 -13.76 -11.32 -34.30
CA ASN A 53 -14.08 -12.62 -34.87
C ASN A 53 -14.17 -13.71 -33.78
N GLY A 54 -15.22 -14.54 -33.86
CA GLY A 54 -15.50 -15.59 -32.87
C GLY A 54 -16.04 -15.04 -31.55
N ASN A 55 -15.63 -15.63 -30.42
CA ASN A 55 -16.04 -15.24 -29.06
C ASN A 55 -15.09 -14.22 -28.40
N ARG A 56 -14.25 -13.53 -29.17
CA ARG A 56 -13.26 -12.58 -28.65
C ARG A 56 -13.89 -11.20 -28.46
N ILE A 57 -13.67 -10.61 -27.29
CA ILE A 57 -14.14 -9.27 -26.92
C ILE A 57 -12.92 -8.40 -26.65
N LYS A 58 -12.92 -7.21 -27.23
CA LYS A 58 -11.97 -6.15 -26.95
C LYS A 58 -12.56 -5.17 -25.94
N TYR A 59 -11.83 -4.86 -24.88
CA TYR A 59 -12.20 -3.88 -23.85
C TYR A 59 -11.33 -2.64 -24.01
N MET A 60 -11.93 -1.48 -24.30
CA MET A 60 -11.19 -0.24 -24.54
C MET A 60 -11.61 0.82 -23.53
N LEU A 61 -10.63 1.48 -22.89
CA LEU A 61 -10.93 2.66 -22.08
C LEU A 61 -11.44 3.80 -22.96
N THR A 62 -12.50 4.45 -22.50
CA THR A 62 -12.97 5.71 -23.09
C THR A 62 -12.15 6.88 -22.53
N PRO A 63 -12.21 8.09 -23.12
CA PRO A 63 -11.59 9.28 -22.51
C PRO A 63 -12.07 9.53 -21.06
N SER A 64 -13.33 9.23 -20.77
CA SER A 64 -13.88 9.25 -19.41
C SER A 64 -13.22 8.17 -18.53
N GLY A 65 -13.05 6.95 -19.06
CA GLY A 65 -12.31 5.87 -18.41
C GLY A 65 -10.88 6.25 -18.02
N PHE A 66 -10.11 6.84 -18.94
CA PHE A 66 -8.77 7.36 -18.65
C PHE A 66 -8.79 8.43 -17.56
N THR A 67 -9.72 9.38 -17.65
CA THR A 67 -9.86 10.46 -16.65
C THR A 67 -10.16 9.89 -15.27
N THR A 68 -11.09 8.93 -15.17
CA THR A 68 -11.45 8.27 -13.91
C THR A 68 -10.29 7.47 -13.35
N LEU A 69 -9.59 6.70 -14.18
CA LEU A 69 -8.40 5.95 -13.77
C LEU A 69 -7.35 6.89 -13.19
N SER A 70 -6.96 7.93 -13.93
CA SER A 70 -5.97 8.92 -13.47
C SER A 70 -6.37 9.60 -12.16
N LYS A 71 -7.63 10.04 -12.04
CA LYS A 71 -8.14 10.67 -10.81
C LYS A 71 -8.09 9.73 -9.61
N LYS A 72 -8.51 8.48 -9.77
CA LYS A 72 -8.50 7.48 -8.68
C LYS A 72 -7.07 7.09 -8.30
N THR A 73 -6.18 6.91 -9.27
CA THR A 73 -4.75 6.65 -9.01
C THR A 73 -4.12 7.80 -8.23
N LEU A 74 -4.35 9.06 -8.64
CA LEU A 74 -3.83 10.22 -7.92
C LEU A 74 -4.40 10.34 -6.50
N HIS A 75 -5.69 10.04 -6.34
CA HIS A 75 -6.34 10.03 -5.03
C HIS A 75 -5.74 8.97 -4.11
N PHE A 76 -5.51 7.76 -4.63
CA PHE A 76 -4.84 6.68 -3.92
C PHE A 76 -3.42 7.11 -3.49
N ILE A 77 -2.62 7.64 -4.41
CA ILE A 77 -1.25 8.12 -4.10
C ILE A 77 -1.29 9.17 -2.99
N THR A 78 -2.18 10.16 -3.11
CA THR A 78 -2.34 11.20 -2.09
C THR A 78 -2.68 10.60 -0.73
N ARG A 79 -3.63 9.66 -0.67
CA ARG A 79 -4.02 8.99 0.59
C ARG A 79 -2.88 8.16 1.18
N SER A 80 -2.18 7.39 0.35
CA SER A 80 -1.03 6.58 0.77
C SER A 80 0.10 7.45 1.30
N TYR A 81 0.39 8.57 0.63
CA TYR A 81 1.38 9.54 1.11
C TYR A 81 0.99 10.15 2.46
N GLN A 82 -0.28 10.52 2.64
CA GLN A 82 -0.77 11.01 3.94
C GLN A 82 -0.67 9.95 5.04
N ALA A 83 -0.87 8.67 4.71
CA ALA A 83 -0.67 7.58 5.67
C ALA A 83 0.81 7.46 6.07
N VAL A 84 1.74 7.54 5.11
CA VAL A 84 3.18 7.54 5.38
C VAL A 84 3.57 8.72 6.28
N LEU A 85 3.08 9.93 6.01
CA LEU A 85 3.35 11.10 6.85
C LEU A 85 2.84 10.92 8.29
N LYS A 86 1.66 10.30 8.47
CA LYS A 86 1.13 9.99 9.80
C LYS A 86 2.01 8.98 10.54
N ILE A 87 2.46 7.93 9.85
CA ILE A 87 3.38 6.92 10.43
C ILE A 87 4.68 7.61 10.86
N ARG A 88 5.27 8.42 9.98
CA ARG A 88 6.47 9.20 10.28
C ARG A 88 6.28 10.06 11.53
N GLY A 89 5.19 10.82 11.60
CA GLY A 89 4.90 11.68 12.76
C GLY A 89 4.75 10.88 14.06
N HIS A 90 4.09 9.72 14.04
CA HIS A 90 4.01 8.86 15.22
C HIS A 90 5.37 8.31 15.65
N ILE A 91 6.19 7.83 14.70
CA ILE A 91 7.55 7.37 14.98
C ILE A 91 8.38 8.50 15.59
N GLU A 92 8.29 9.70 15.02
CA GLU A 92 8.99 10.89 15.51
C GLU A 92 8.60 11.23 16.95
N THR A 93 7.30 11.27 17.27
CA THR A 93 6.84 11.47 18.65
C THR A 93 7.40 10.41 19.59
N LEU A 94 7.35 9.12 19.21
CA LEU A 94 7.84 8.02 20.05
C LEU A 94 9.34 8.13 20.31
N ILE A 95 10.14 8.45 19.28
CA ILE A 95 11.59 8.60 19.43
C ILE A 95 11.92 9.76 20.38
N LEU A 96 11.31 10.93 20.14
CA LEU A 96 11.58 12.14 20.93
C LEU A 96 11.12 12.03 22.39
N GLU A 97 10.07 11.26 22.67
CA GLU A 97 9.57 11.05 24.04
C GLU A 97 10.37 10.01 24.83
N ARG A 98 11.04 9.06 24.16
CA ARG A 98 11.60 7.86 24.81
C ARG A 98 13.12 7.80 24.82
N PHE A 99 13.79 8.45 23.87
CA PHE A 99 15.22 8.32 23.67
C PHE A 99 15.93 9.66 23.89
N GLN A 100 17.05 9.63 24.61
CA GLN A 100 17.95 10.78 24.70
C GLN A 100 18.93 10.80 23.52
N HIS A 101 19.41 11.99 23.15
CA HIS A 101 20.22 12.17 21.93
C HIS A 101 21.61 11.51 22.02
N ASP A 102 22.11 11.27 23.22
CA ASP A 102 23.39 10.63 23.50
C ASP A 102 23.31 9.09 23.51
N GLU A 103 22.11 8.51 23.46
CA GLU A 103 21.91 7.07 23.47
C GLU A 103 21.96 6.47 22.05
N ILE A 104 22.42 5.22 21.96
CA ILE A 104 22.37 4.43 20.72
C ILE A 104 21.03 3.70 20.67
N VAL A 105 20.20 4.02 19.67
CA VAL A 105 18.93 3.35 19.40
C VAL A 105 19.18 2.05 18.65
N TYR A 106 18.90 0.90 19.28
CA TYR A 106 19.04 -0.39 18.61
C TYR A 106 17.81 -0.69 17.74
N ILE A 107 18.01 -1.09 16.49
CA ILE A 107 16.94 -1.36 15.53
C ILE A 107 16.86 -2.86 15.26
N PHE A 108 15.68 -3.46 15.45
CA PHE A 108 15.43 -4.88 15.22
C PHE A 108 14.15 -5.08 14.39
N GLY A 109 14.24 -5.67 13.20
CA GLY A 109 13.06 -5.88 12.34
C GLY A 109 13.43 -6.15 10.89
N GLN A 110 12.41 -6.35 10.05
CA GLN A 110 12.61 -6.50 8.60
C GLN A 110 13.02 -5.17 7.97
N GLN A 111 14.01 -5.16 7.07
CA GLN A 111 14.39 -3.95 6.32
C GLN A 111 13.36 -3.61 5.22
N ASP A 112 12.22 -3.10 5.64
CA ASP A 112 11.08 -2.72 4.82
C ASP A 112 10.85 -1.19 4.80
N GLU A 113 9.68 -0.75 4.34
CA GLU A 113 9.32 0.66 4.27
C GLU A 113 9.20 1.32 5.64
N ILE A 114 8.82 0.58 6.69
CA ILE A 114 8.76 1.11 8.06
C ILE A 114 10.17 1.35 8.59
N ALA A 115 11.10 0.42 8.30
CA ALA A 115 12.52 0.60 8.58
C ALA A 115 13.07 1.90 7.99
N ALA A 116 12.72 2.15 6.72
CA ALA A 116 13.19 3.32 5.99
C ALA A 116 12.68 4.62 6.63
N ILE A 117 11.41 4.65 7.04
CA ILE A 117 10.83 5.82 7.74
C ILE A 117 11.50 6.02 9.10
N LEU A 118 11.70 4.94 9.87
CA LEU A 118 12.37 5.01 11.18
C LEU A 118 13.79 5.57 11.07
N ILE A 119 14.58 5.05 10.14
CA ILE A 119 15.96 5.52 9.90
C ILE A 119 15.96 6.99 9.47
N ASP A 120 15.03 7.38 8.62
CA ASP A 120 14.89 8.77 8.17
C ASP A 120 14.57 9.72 9.34
N VAL A 121 13.71 9.31 10.28
CA VAL A 121 13.43 10.07 11.51
C VAL A 121 14.66 10.17 12.41
N LEU A 122 15.32 9.05 12.70
CA LEU A 122 16.51 9.01 13.56
C LEU A 122 17.63 9.88 12.98
N SER A 123 17.85 9.79 11.67
CA SER A 123 18.87 10.58 10.96
C SER A 123 18.53 12.07 10.96
N ALA A 124 17.26 12.44 10.74
CA ALA A 124 16.83 13.84 10.74
C ALA A 124 17.05 14.52 12.10
N HIS A 125 16.88 13.77 13.20
CA HIS A 125 17.09 14.24 14.57
C HIS A 125 18.47 13.93 15.14
N LYS A 126 19.38 13.38 14.33
CA LYS A 126 20.78 13.07 14.70
C LYS A 126 20.91 12.08 15.87
N TYR A 127 19.99 11.15 16.00
CA TYR A 127 20.15 10.02 16.92
C TYR A 127 21.19 9.03 16.37
N ASN A 128 22.01 8.48 17.27
CA ASN A 128 22.86 7.34 16.94
C ASN A 128 21.99 6.08 16.90
N TYR A 129 22.19 5.20 15.92
CA TYR A 129 21.44 3.95 15.82
C TYR A 129 22.27 2.80 15.28
N GLU A 130 21.92 1.58 15.67
CA GLU A 130 22.61 0.35 15.24
C GLU A 130 21.61 -0.77 14.98
N TRP A 131 21.77 -1.48 13.86
CA TRP A 131 20.97 -2.66 13.54
C TRP A 131 21.46 -3.88 14.32
N VAL A 132 20.54 -4.53 15.02
CA VAL A 132 20.83 -5.75 15.81
C VAL A 132 20.12 -6.97 15.22
N LYS A 133 20.77 -8.13 15.31
CA LYS A 133 20.24 -9.41 14.80
C LYS A 133 19.41 -10.18 15.83
N GLU A 134 19.56 -9.82 17.09
CA GLU A 134 18.87 -10.44 18.23
C GLU A 134 18.25 -9.34 19.08
N ASN A 135 17.15 -9.66 19.76
CA ASN A 135 16.48 -8.73 20.66
C ASN A 135 17.48 -8.26 21.74
N PRO A 136 17.84 -6.96 21.77
CA PRO A 136 18.83 -6.47 22.70
C PRO A 136 18.27 -6.52 24.12
N LYS A 137 19.07 -7.02 25.07
CA LYS A 137 18.71 -7.04 26.51
C LYS A 137 18.81 -5.65 27.15
N THR A 138 18.27 -4.63 26.48
CA THR A 138 18.30 -3.23 26.90
C THR A 138 16.90 -2.64 26.71
N ASN A 139 16.59 -1.52 27.34
CA ASN A 139 15.32 -0.83 27.10
C ASN A 139 15.37 0.12 25.89
N ASN A 140 16.50 0.18 25.18
CA ASN A 140 16.78 1.20 24.17
C ASN A 140 16.74 0.67 22.74
N PHE A 141 15.63 0.03 22.36
CA PHE A 141 15.49 -0.57 21.04
C PHE A 141 14.14 -0.33 20.40
N VAL A 142 14.07 -0.36 19.08
CA VAL A 142 12.83 -0.24 18.30
C VAL A 142 12.67 -1.50 17.47
N TYR A 143 11.47 -2.08 17.49
CA TYR A 143 11.12 -3.21 16.65
C TYR A 143 9.74 -3.05 16.00
N TRP A 144 9.57 -3.70 14.85
CA TRP A 144 8.32 -3.84 14.13
C TRP A 144 8.42 -5.16 13.37
N ASP A 145 7.30 -5.88 13.29
CA ASP A 145 7.16 -7.29 12.89
C ASP A 145 7.05 -8.26 14.08
N ASP A 146 5.84 -8.78 14.28
CA ASP A 146 5.64 -10.03 15.01
C ASP A 146 4.36 -10.71 14.52
N GLN A 147 4.49 -11.80 13.75
CA GLN A 147 3.37 -12.67 13.38
C GLN A 147 2.71 -13.37 14.57
N THR A 148 3.23 -13.22 15.80
CA THR A 148 2.62 -13.71 17.03
C THR A 148 1.77 -12.68 17.78
N LEU A 149 1.87 -11.38 17.42
CA LEU A 149 1.15 -10.30 18.08
C LEU A 149 0.46 -9.42 17.04
N LYS A 150 -0.88 -9.36 17.08
CA LYS A 150 -1.72 -8.59 16.16
C LYS A 150 -1.43 -7.08 16.25
N GLY A 151 -0.43 -6.57 15.54
CA GLY A 151 -0.17 -5.15 15.38
C GLY A 151 1.30 -4.79 15.13
N ILE A 152 1.54 -3.59 14.61
CA ILE A 152 2.87 -2.97 14.65
C ILE A 152 3.06 -2.47 16.10
N HIS A 153 3.85 -3.20 16.88
CA HIS A 153 4.20 -2.86 18.25
C HIS A 153 5.50 -2.04 18.24
N LEU A 154 5.39 -0.72 18.06
CA LEU A 154 6.51 0.19 18.29
C LEU A 154 6.64 0.38 19.82
N LEU A 155 7.36 -0.52 20.49
CA LEU A 155 7.62 -0.58 21.94
C LEU A 155 6.45 -1.03 22.83
N GLU A 156 6.76 -1.60 24.00
CA GLU A 156 5.76 -1.97 25.02
C GLU A 156 4.84 -0.77 25.34
N GLY A 157 3.56 -0.89 24.97
CA GLY A 157 2.50 0.03 25.38
C GLY A 157 1.83 0.87 24.28
N VAL A 158 2.28 0.83 23.02
CA VAL A 158 1.60 1.59 21.94
C VAL A 158 1.31 0.70 20.73
N SER A 159 0.01 0.57 20.41
CA SER A 159 -0.47 -0.19 19.24
C SER A 159 -0.84 0.76 18.11
N LEU A 160 -0.24 0.58 16.93
CA LEU A 160 -0.68 1.22 15.70
C LEU A 160 -1.93 0.50 15.19
N LYS A 161 -3.12 1.06 15.47
CA LYS A 161 -4.35 0.66 14.77
C LYS A 161 -4.40 1.37 13.42
N VAL A 162 -4.05 0.64 12.36
CA VAL A 162 -4.39 1.03 10.99
C VAL A 162 -5.90 0.79 10.82
N TYR A 163 -6.68 1.85 10.69
CA TYR A 163 -8.11 1.74 10.35
C TYR A 163 -8.26 1.51 8.84
N ASP A 164 -9.06 0.51 8.47
CA ASP A 164 -9.55 0.25 7.11
C ASP A 164 -10.37 1.42 6.53
#